data_AF-A0A1V4MRS7-F1
#
_entry.id   AF-A0A1V4MRS7-F1
#
_cell.length_a   1.000
_cell.length_b   1.000
_cell.length_c   1.000
_cell.angle_alpha   90.00
_cell.angle_beta   90.00
_cell.angle_gamma   90.00
#
_symmetry.space_group_name_H-M   'P 1'
#
loop_
_entity.id
_entity.type
_entity.pdbx_description
1 polymer ?
#
loop_
_entity_poly.entity_id
_entity_poly.type
_entity_poly.pdbx_seq_one_letter_code
_entity_poly.pdbx_strand_id
1 'polypeptide(L)'
;MTVSSVKLTDRLLRKLAGEARRAGVKGMSEVLAAEAVARRWLLALGLPCWRTAQPPDAVNRYGIVFHSGRRALAVPTGTGGCSFDRMASARCDYLLLVRLREGRHGTVEGYFMLHDLRKPGDLLWEPDLDALEPRPMEGFPELAVKPSGFRRSYLVGTMRLLMRGELPVPPPIAPES
;
A
#
# COMPACT_ATOMS: atom_id res chain seq x y z
N MET A 1 17.67 6.04 -13.11
CA MET A 1 18.04 6.33 -11.70
C MET A 1 18.56 5.06 -11.05
N THR A 2 19.76 5.08 -10.46
CA THR A 2 20.34 3.91 -9.80
C THR A 2 19.52 3.59 -8.54
N VAL A 3 19.08 2.33 -8.45
CA VAL A 3 18.31 1.84 -7.31
C VAL A 3 19.24 1.83 -6.08
N SER A 4 19.15 2.85 -5.25
CA SER A 4 20.01 3.01 -4.07
C SER A 4 19.55 2.08 -2.94
N SER A 5 20.44 1.18 -2.50
CA SER A 5 20.19 0.38 -1.31
C SER A 5 20.09 1.25 -0.06
N VAL A 6 19.10 0.99 0.79
CA VAL A 6 18.88 1.70 2.07
C VAL A 6 19.34 0.84 3.23
N LYS A 7 20.16 1.42 4.11
CA LYS A 7 20.62 0.79 5.35
C LYS A 7 19.73 1.18 6.54
N LEU A 8 19.36 0.19 7.35
CA LEU A 8 18.72 0.37 8.65
C LEU A 8 19.77 0.35 9.77
N THR A 9 19.60 1.23 10.75
CA THR A 9 20.49 1.30 11.92
C THR A 9 20.09 0.26 12.98
N ASP A 10 21.04 -0.27 13.76
CA ASP A 10 20.76 -1.24 14.82
C ASP A 10 19.76 -0.74 15.88
N ARG A 11 19.80 0.55 16.21
CA ARG A 11 18.81 1.16 17.12
C ARG A 11 17.39 1.06 16.57
N LEU A 12 17.22 1.32 15.27
CA LEU A 12 15.92 1.20 14.60
C LEU A 12 15.48 -0.26 14.54
N LEU A 13 16.37 -1.18 14.15
CA LEU A 13 16.06 -2.60 14.09
C LEU A 13 15.58 -3.15 15.44
N ARG A 14 16.25 -2.79 16.54
CA ARG A 14 15.82 -3.14 17.90
C ARG A 14 14.42 -2.59 18.24
N LYS A 15 14.14 -1.34 17.85
CA LYS A 15 12.81 -0.74 18.02
C LYS A 15 11.73 -1.52 17.25
N LEU A 16 11.97 -1.80 15.97
CA LEU A 16 11.01 -2.53 15.12
C LEU A 16 10.79 -3.96 15.62
N ALA A 17 11.85 -4.64 16.08
CA ALA A 17 11.74 -5.96 16.69
C ALA A 17 10.90 -5.94 17.97
N GLY A 18 11.05 -4.91 18.80
CA GLY A 18 10.22 -4.72 19.99
C GLY A 18 8.74 -4.49 19.65
N GLU A 19 8.45 -3.70 18.61
CA GLU A 19 7.09 -3.47 18.14
C GLU A 19 6.46 -4.73 17.53
N ALA A 20 7.21 -5.47 16.69
CA ALA A 20 6.77 -6.74 16.12
C ALA A 20 6.45 -7.77 17.21
N ARG A 21 7.29 -7.87 18.25
CA ARG A 21 7.07 -8.77 19.38
C ARG A 21 5.77 -8.45 20.13
N ARG A 22 5.46 -7.17 20.34
CA ARG A 22 4.22 -6.75 21.01
C ARG A 22 2.98 -7.06 20.17
N ALA A 23 3.10 -6.96 18.84
CA ALA A 23 2.01 -7.30 17.93
C ALA A 23 1.71 -8.81 17.89
N GLY A 24 2.70 -9.67 18.17
CA GLY A 24 2.51 -11.13 18.20
C GLY A 24 2.23 -11.76 16.83
N VAL A 25 2.33 -11.00 15.73
CA VAL A 25 2.06 -11.46 14.37
C VAL A 25 3.33 -12.01 13.72
N LYS A 26 3.26 -13.24 13.20
CA LYS A 26 4.37 -13.88 12.47
C LYS A 26 4.76 -13.03 11.25
N GLY A 27 6.07 -12.85 11.03
CA GLY A 27 6.60 -12.07 9.90
C GLY A 27 6.49 -10.55 10.04
N MET A 28 5.89 -10.03 11.12
CA MET A 28 5.70 -8.57 11.31
C MET A 28 7.01 -7.79 11.37
N SER A 29 8.10 -8.40 11.84
CA SER A 29 9.42 -7.76 11.87
C SER A 29 9.92 -7.40 10.47
N GLU A 30 9.68 -8.25 9.48
CA GLU A 30 10.08 -8.03 8.09
C GLU A 30 9.22 -6.97 7.43
N VAL A 31 7.90 -6.99 7.67
CA VAL A 31 6.97 -5.95 7.20
C VAL A 31 7.38 -4.57 7.74
N LEU A 32 7.64 -4.47 9.04
CA LEU A 32 8.08 -3.22 9.65
C LEU A 32 9.46 -2.75 9.12
N ALA A 33 10.37 -3.68 8.81
CA ALA A 33 11.64 -3.37 8.18
C ALA A 33 11.46 -2.87 6.73
N ALA A 34 10.60 -3.52 5.95
CA ALA A 34 10.23 -3.09 4.60
C ALA A 34 9.64 -1.67 4.59
N GLU A 35 8.71 -1.37 5.50
CA GLU A 35 8.16 -0.02 5.68
C GLU A 35 9.22 1.02 6.05
N ALA A 36 10.16 0.65 6.92
CA ALA A 36 11.24 1.54 7.32
C ALA A 36 12.19 1.84 6.15
N VAL A 37 12.52 0.83 5.33
CA VAL A 37 13.29 0.96 4.11
C VAL A 37 12.57 1.87 3.12
N ALA A 38 11.31 1.55 2.80
CA ALA A 38 10.51 2.32 1.85
C ALA A 38 10.39 3.79 2.28
N ARG A 39 10.09 4.05 3.56
CA ARG A 39 9.98 5.43 4.06
C ARG A 39 11.31 6.19 3.96
N ARG A 40 12.43 5.56 4.33
CA ARG A 40 13.76 6.19 4.21
C ARG A 40 14.13 6.47 2.76
N TRP A 41 13.83 5.54 1.85
CA TRP A 41 14.02 5.72 0.42
C TRP A 41 13.20 6.91 -0.11
N LEU A 42 11.91 6.98 0.23
CA LEU A 42 11.03 8.09 -0.16
C LEU A 42 11.55 9.44 0.37
N LEU A 43 11.96 9.50 1.64
CA LEU A 43 12.51 10.71 2.24
C LEU A 43 13.83 11.14 1.58
N ALA A 44 14.69 10.19 1.20
CA ALA A 44 15.93 10.47 0.47
C ALA A 44 15.68 11.06 -0.93
N LEU A 45 14.53 10.75 -1.54
CA LEU A 45 14.07 11.35 -2.79
C LEU A 45 13.33 12.68 -2.60
N GLY A 46 13.29 13.22 -1.37
CA GLY A 46 12.59 14.47 -1.08
C GLY A 46 11.07 14.34 -1.06
N LEU A 47 10.51 13.13 -0.92
CA LEU A 47 9.06 12.90 -0.80
C LEU A 47 8.63 12.87 0.67
N PRO A 48 7.91 13.89 1.16
CA PRO A 48 7.43 13.90 2.54
C PRO A 48 6.41 12.79 2.76
N CYS A 49 6.71 11.90 3.69
CA CYS A 49 5.83 10.82 4.09
C CYS A 49 6.01 10.47 5.57
N TRP A 50 4.94 9.93 6.16
CA TRP A 50 4.89 9.56 7.57
C TRP A 50 4.50 8.10 7.72
N ARG A 51 4.87 7.53 8.86
CA ARG A 51 4.36 6.23 9.30
C ARG A 51 2.93 6.39 9.81
N THR A 52 2.09 5.38 9.62
CA THR A 52 0.80 5.30 10.31
C THR A 52 0.95 5.40 11.84
N ALA A 53 -0.08 5.93 12.50
CA ALA A 53 -0.23 5.86 13.96
C ALA A 53 -0.86 4.54 14.44
N GLN A 54 -1.37 3.71 13.51
CA GLN A 54 -2.01 2.44 13.86
C GLN A 54 -1.00 1.42 14.40
N PRO A 55 -1.40 0.59 15.38
CA PRO A 55 -0.54 -0.46 15.92
C PRO A 55 -0.28 -1.54 14.86
N PRO A 56 0.87 -2.24 14.85
CA PRO A 56 1.28 -3.11 13.75
C PRO A 56 0.30 -4.23 13.39
N ASP A 57 -0.47 -4.71 14.36
CA ASP A 57 -1.49 -5.76 14.27
C ASP A 57 -2.87 -5.28 13.79
N ALA A 58 -3.07 -3.98 13.54
CA ALA A 58 -4.35 -3.47 13.10
C ALA A 58 -4.76 -4.05 11.72
N VAL A 59 -5.99 -4.58 11.64
CA VAL A 59 -6.56 -5.28 10.48
C VAL A 59 -6.53 -4.44 9.19
N ASN A 60 -6.81 -3.13 9.30
CA ASN A 60 -6.87 -2.20 8.17
C ASN A 60 -5.70 -1.21 8.20
N ARG A 61 -4.51 -1.70 8.57
CA ARG A 61 -3.33 -0.87 8.72
C ARG A 61 -2.74 -0.49 7.37
N TYR A 62 -2.58 0.81 7.13
CA TYR A 62 -1.65 1.30 6.10
C TYR A 62 -0.25 1.45 6.71
N GLY A 63 0.80 1.37 5.90
CA GLY A 63 2.18 1.52 6.41
C GLY A 63 2.65 2.98 6.38
N ILE A 64 2.36 3.64 5.25
CA ILE A 64 2.91 4.95 4.89
C ILE A 64 1.77 5.87 4.41
N VAL A 65 1.83 7.15 4.81
CA VAL A 65 0.95 8.21 4.30
C VAL A 65 1.79 9.34 3.71
N PHE A 66 1.40 9.82 2.53
CA PHE A 66 2.06 10.92 1.83
C PHE A 66 1.40 12.27 2.17
N HIS A 67 2.09 13.37 1.88
CA HIS A 67 1.53 14.72 2.06
C HIS A 67 0.25 14.96 1.24
N SER A 68 0.11 14.28 0.11
CA SER A 68 -1.09 14.27 -0.73
C SER A 68 -2.31 13.59 -0.09
N GLY A 69 -2.14 12.95 1.07
CA GLY A 69 -3.14 12.12 1.73
C GLY A 69 -3.26 10.70 1.17
N ARG A 70 -2.49 10.37 0.12
CA ARG A 70 -2.40 9.02 -0.45
C ARG A 70 -1.73 8.08 0.53
N ARG A 71 -2.08 6.80 0.45
CA ARG A 71 -1.61 5.78 1.40
C ARG A 71 -0.92 4.63 0.67
N ALA A 72 0.08 4.06 1.32
CA ALA A 72 0.78 2.90 0.81
C ALA A 72 0.95 1.81 1.87
N LEU A 73 0.92 0.57 1.42
CA LEU A 73 1.55 -0.56 2.08
C LEU A 73 2.97 -0.73 1.54
N ALA A 74 3.88 -1.22 2.38
CA ALA A 74 5.18 -1.70 1.93
C ALA A 74 5.36 -3.13 2.44
N VAL A 75 5.67 -4.05 1.55
CA VAL A 75 5.78 -5.48 1.86
C VAL A 75 7.11 -6.04 1.38
N PRO A 76 7.67 -7.03 2.10
CA PRO A 76 8.84 -7.74 1.62
C PRO A 76 8.51 -8.56 0.37
N THR A 77 9.39 -8.54 -0.62
CA THR A 77 9.27 -9.32 -1.87
C THR A 77 9.32 -10.83 -1.57
N GLY A 78 8.55 -11.63 -2.31
CA GLY A 78 8.47 -13.09 -2.11
C GLY A 78 7.68 -13.49 -0.86
N THR A 79 7.05 -12.53 -0.17
CA THR A 79 5.98 -12.82 0.78
C THR A 79 4.66 -12.60 0.05
N GLY A 80 3.92 -13.66 -0.25
CA GLY A 80 2.59 -13.62 -0.88
C GLY A 80 1.50 -12.96 -0.01
N GLY A 81 1.86 -11.98 0.81
CA GLY A 81 1.10 -11.51 1.94
C GLY A 81 0.20 -10.30 1.68
N CYS A 82 0.01 -9.85 0.44
CA CYS A 82 -0.86 -8.71 0.17
C CYS A 82 -1.89 -9.00 -0.94
N SER A 83 -3.17 -9.04 -0.56
CA SER A 83 -4.29 -9.14 -1.49
C SER A 83 -4.85 -7.76 -1.84
N PHE A 84 -5.70 -7.72 -2.87
CA PHE A 84 -6.53 -6.56 -3.18
C PHE A 84 -7.33 -6.10 -1.95
N ASP A 85 -8.01 -7.04 -1.28
CA ASP A 85 -8.85 -6.74 -0.12
C ASP A 85 -8.08 -6.10 1.01
N ARG A 86 -6.86 -6.56 1.27
CA ARG A 86 -5.98 -5.97 2.29
C ARG A 86 -5.61 -4.52 1.95
N MET A 87 -5.31 -4.22 0.68
CA MET A 87 -5.05 -2.85 0.26
C MET A 87 -6.32 -1.99 0.32
N ALA A 88 -7.45 -2.52 -0.16
CA ALA A 88 -8.72 -1.83 -0.21
C ALA A 88 -9.24 -1.49 1.20
N SER A 89 -9.15 -2.44 2.13
CA SER A 89 -9.55 -2.27 3.52
C SER A 89 -8.70 -1.21 4.25
N ALA A 90 -7.39 -1.20 3.98
CA ALA A 90 -6.46 -0.17 4.46
C ALA A 90 -6.57 1.17 3.68
N ARG A 91 -7.40 1.22 2.63
CA ARG A 91 -7.56 2.35 1.70
C ARG A 91 -6.23 2.81 1.10
N CYS A 92 -5.38 1.86 0.73
CA CYS A 92 -4.10 2.13 0.12
C CYS A 92 -4.23 2.33 -1.39
N ASP A 93 -3.61 3.39 -1.89
CA ASP A 93 -3.44 3.63 -3.31
C ASP A 93 -2.36 2.71 -3.90
N TYR A 94 -1.34 2.41 -3.09
CA TYR A 94 -0.10 1.78 -3.54
C TYR A 94 0.33 0.62 -2.66
N LEU A 95 0.94 -0.38 -3.28
CA LEU A 95 1.72 -1.43 -2.63
C LEU A 95 3.16 -1.31 -3.11
N LEU A 96 4.08 -1.05 -2.20
CA LEU A 96 5.51 -0.96 -2.48
C LEU A 96 6.17 -2.31 -2.20
N LEU A 97 6.88 -2.84 -3.18
CA LEU A 97 7.67 -4.07 -3.02
C LEU A 97 9.07 -3.73 -2.57
N VAL A 98 9.51 -4.38 -1.49
CA VAL A 98 10.81 -4.13 -0.88
C VAL A 98 11.60 -5.43 -0.76
N ARG A 99 12.72 -5.53 -1.48
CA ARG A 99 13.68 -6.63 -1.29
C ARG A 99 14.57 -6.31 -0.10
N LEU A 100 14.43 -7.11 0.96
CA LEU A 100 15.32 -7.05 2.11
C LEU A 100 16.55 -7.93 1.88
N ARG A 101 17.73 -7.45 2.27
CA ARG A 101 18.99 -8.19 2.28
C ARG A 101 19.50 -8.25 3.72
N GLU A 102 19.66 -9.46 4.23
CA GLU A 102 20.21 -9.75 5.57
C GLU A 102 19.47 -9.01 6.71
N GLY A 103 18.20 -8.62 6.49
CA GLY A 103 17.37 -7.87 7.45
C GLY A 103 17.86 -6.46 7.81
N ARG A 104 18.98 -6.00 7.24
CA ARG A 104 19.63 -4.71 7.57
C ARG A 104 19.65 -3.74 6.40
N HIS A 105 19.62 -4.27 5.20
CA HIS A 105 19.62 -3.52 3.96
C HIS A 105 18.32 -3.80 3.22
N GLY A 106 17.85 -2.84 2.43
CA GLY A 106 16.69 -3.06 1.60
C GLY A 106 16.68 -2.19 0.36
N THR A 107 15.89 -2.62 -0.61
CA THR A 107 15.76 -2.00 -1.91
C THR A 107 14.30 -1.96 -2.31
N VAL A 108 13.78 -0.80 -2.68
CA VAL A 108 12.42 -0.68 -3.23
C VAL A 108 12.47 -1.06 -4.71
N GLU A 109 11.79 -2.13 -5.09
CA GLU A 109 11.92 -2.73 -6.42
C GLU A 109 10.92 -2.19 -7.42
N GLY A 110 9.72 -1.92 -6.94
CA GLY A 110 8.59 -1.55 -7.77
C GLY A 110 7.34 -1.35 -6.93
N TYR A 111 6.24 -1.07 -7.60
CA TYR A 111 4.96 -0.87 -6.95
C TYR A 111 3.79 -1.38 -7.77
N PHE A 112 2.69 -1.64 -7.08
CA PHE A 112 1.37 -1.81 -7.67
C PHE A 112 0.47 -0.67 -7.23
N MET A 113 -0.42 -0.26 -8.13
CA MET A 113 -1.60 0.52 -7.77
C MET A 113 -2.74 -0.42 -7.40
N LEU A 114 -3.68 0.04 -6.58
CA LEU A 114 -4.84 -0.77 -6.18
C LEU A 114 -5.60 -1.37 -7.39
N HIS A 115 -5.67 -0.65 -8.50
CA HIS A 115 -6.32 -1.14 -9.72
C HIS A 115 -5.50 -2.17 -10.50
N ASP A 116 -4.19 -2.23 -10.31
CA ASP A 116 -3.35 -3.29 -10.89
C ASP A 116 -3.66 -4.63 -10.22
N LEU A 117 -4.07 -4.57 -8.95
CA LEU A 117 -4.54 -5.71 -8.17
C LEU A 117 -6.05 -5.92 -8.27
N ARG A 118 -6.74 -5.32 -9.24
CA ARG A 118 -8.16 -5.64 -9.52
C ARG A 118 -8.34 -6.30 -10.89
N LYS A 119 -8.97 -7.48 -10.93
CA LYS A 119 -9.46 -8.07 -12.18
C LYS A 119 -10.92 -7.65 -12.42
N PRO A 120 -11.30 -7.17 -13.61
CA PRO A 120 -12.71 -6.87 -13.91
C PRO A 120 -13.51 -8.19 -13.95
N GLY A 121 -14.52 -8.33 -13.08
CA GLY A 121 -15.55 -9.37 -13.20
C GLY A 121 -15.62 -10.45 -12.11
N ASP A 122 -14.57 -10.65 -11.30
CA ASP A 122 -14.54 -11.74 -10.31
C ASP A 122 -14.60 -11.23 -8.86
N LEU A 123 -15.54 -11.77 -8.08
CA LEU A 123 -15.73 -11.45 -6.64
C LEU A 123 -14.73 -12.17 -5.71
N LEU A 124 -14.02 -13.19 -6.20
CA LEU A 124 -13.14 -14.07 -5.40
C LEU A 124 -11.70 -14.10 -5.93
N TRP A 125 -11.21 -12.99 -6.49
CA TRP A 125 -9.85 -12.94 -7.02
C TRP A 125 -8.81 -12.62 -5.95
N GLU A 126 -7.96 -13.60 -5.64
CA GLU A 126 -6.71 -13.38 -4.91
C GLU A 126 -5.56 -13.26 -5.94
N PRO A 127 -5.02 -12.05 -6.19
CA PRO A 127 -3.89 -11.90 -7.08
C PRO A 127 -2.67 -12.62 -6.50
N ASP A 128 -2.11 -13.55 -7.28
CA ASP A 128 -0.75 -14.01 -7.05
C ASP A 128 0.20 -12.86 -7.42
N LEU A 129 0.72 -12.18 -6.40
CA LEU A 129 1.64 -11.07 -6.59
C LEU A 129 2.93 -11.49 -7.30
N ASP A 130 3.32 -12.76 -7.18
CA ASP A 130 4.53 -13.28 -7.81
C ASP A 130 4.32 -13.49 -9.32
N ALA A 131 3.05 -13.57 -9.78
CA ALA A 131 2.68 -13.65 -11.19
C ALA A 131 2.47 -12.28 -11.86
N LEU A 132 2.46 -11.18 -11.08
CA LEU A 132 2.26 -9.83 -11.59
C LEU A 132 3.58 -9.09 -11.71
N GLU A 133 3.80 -8.42 -12.84
CA GLU A 133 4.98 -7.57 -13.01
C GLU A 133 4.78 -6.22 -12.29
N PRO A 134 5.62 -5.89 -11.29
CA PRO A 134 5.51 -4.61 -10.60
C PRO A 134 5.93 -3.47 -11.53
N ARG A 135 5.24 -2.33 -11.39
CA ARG A 135 5.62 -1.11 -12.11
C ARG A 135 7.00 -0.63 -11.64
N PRO A 136 7.85 -0.12 -12.54
CA PRO A 136 9.14 0.44 -12.16
C PRO A 136 8.95 1.67 -11.28
N MET A 137 9.88 1.93 -10.37
CA MET A 137 9.83 3.12 -9.50
C MET A 137 10.10 4.45 -10.22
N GLU A 138 10.39 4.41 -11.52
CA GLU A 138 10.54 5.59 -12.36
C GLU A 138 9.19 6.34 -12.46
N GLY A 139 9.19 7.64 -12.15
CA GLY A 139 7.97 8.45 -12.12
C GLY A 139 7.06 8.24 -10.89
N PHE A 140 7.33 7.25 -10.03
CA PHE A 140 6.57 7.07 -8.78
C PHE A 140 6.54 8.33 -7.89
N PRO A 141 7.65 9.06 -7.68
CA PRO A 141 7.65 10.29 -6.89
C PRO A 141 6.59 11.31 -7.32
N GLU A 142 6.46 11.54 -8.64
CA GLU A 142 5.50 12.48 -9.21
C GLU A 142 4.06 12.00 -9.03
N LEU A 143 3.81 10.69 -9.08
CA LEU A 143 2.50 10.11 -8.84
C LEU A 143 2.09 10.20 -7.36
N ALA A 144 3.05 10.01 -6.45
CA ALA A 144 2.82 10.05 -5.00
C ALA A 144 2.41 11.45 -4.51
N VAL A 145 2.95 12.51 -5.13
CA VAL A 145 2.62 13.91 -4.76
C VAL A 145 1.31 14.41 -5.36
N LYS A 146 0.80 13.81 -6.45
CA LYS A 146 -0.50 14.18 -6.99
C LYS A 146 -1.57 13.93 -5.92
N PRO A 147 -2.41 14.93 -5.57
CA PRO A 147 -3.51 14.75 -4.63
C PRO A 147 -4.33 13.53 -5.01
N SER A 148 -4.81 12.76 -4.03
CA SER A 148 -5.69 11.64 -4.34
C SER A 148 -6.88 12.18 -5.15
N GLY A 149 -7.08 11.60 -6.33
CA GLY A 149 -8.21 11.95 -7.19
C GLY A 149 -9.54 11.81 -6.45
N PHE A 150 -9.58 11.08 -5.32
CA PHE A 150 -10.75 10.89 -4.47
C PHE A 150 -11.50 12.18 -4.15
N ARG A 151 -10.84 13.29 -3.80
CA ARG A 151 -11.59 14.54 -3.55
C ARG A 151 -12.27 15.04 -4.82
N ARG A 152 -11.59 14.99 -5.96
CA ARG A 152 -12.13 15.46 -7.25
C ARG A 152 -13.15 14.47 -7.83
N SER A 153 -12.94 13.16 -7.70
CA SER A 153 -13.85 12.11 -8.15
C SER A 153 -15.05 11.98 -7.22
N TYR A 154 -14.91 12.21 -5.92
CA TYR A 154 -16.02 12.39 -4.99
C TYR A 154 -16.78 13.66 -5.31
N LEU A 155 -16.12 14.82 -5.50
CA LEU A 155 -16.81 16.05 -5.89
C LEU A 155 -17.57 15.88 -7.21
N VAL A 156 -16.92 15.28 -8.22
CA VAL A 156 -17.53 14.99 -9.53
C VAL A 156 -18.64 13.94 -9.41
N GLY A 157 -18.48 12.93 -8.55
CA GLY A 157 -19.49 11.91 -8.27
C GLY A 157 -20.72 12.49 -7.58
N THR A 158 -20.52 13.29 -6.53
CA THR A 158 -21.55 14.02 -5.82
C THR A 158 -22.24 15.04 -6.73
N MET A 159 -21.50 15.79 -7.55
CA MET A 159 -22.09 16.70 -8.53
C MET A 159 -22.87 15.96 -9.62
N ARG A 160 -22.40 14.79 -10.07
CA ARG A 160 -23.17 13.94 -11.00
C ARG A 160 -24.46 13.43 -10.37
N LEU A 161 -24.44 13.01 -9.11
CA LEU A 161 -25.64 12.59 -8.38
C LEU A 161 -26.63 13.75 -8.20
N LEU A 162 -26.14 14.94 -7.85
CA LEU A 162 -26.98 16.14 -7.76
C LEU A 162 -27.60 16.54 -9.10
N MET A 163 -26.85 16.40 -10.21
CA MET A 163 -27.36 16.76 -11.55
C MET A 163 -28.26 15.70 -12.19
N ARG A 164 -28.04 14.41 -11.90
CA ARG A 164 -28.80 13.30 -12.51
C ARG A 164 -29.91 12.72 -11.63
N GLY A 165 -29.93 13.08 -10.34
CA GLY A 165 -30.75 12.38 -9.34
C GLY A 165 -30.16 11.02 -8.96
N GLU A 166 -30.77 10.34 -7.98
CA GLU A 166 -30.40 8.98 -7.63
C GLU A 166 -30.62 8.06 -8.83
N LEU A 167 -29.59 7.26 -9.17
CA LEU A 167 -29.74 6.21 -10.17
C LEU A 167 -30.73 5.17 -9.61
N PRO A 168 -31.69 4.69 -10.42
CA PRO A 168 -32.65 3.69 -9.95
C PRO A 168 -31.89 2.48 -9.43
N VAL A 169 -32.13 2.14 -8.16
CA VAL A 169 -31.56 0.96 -7.52
C VAL A 169 -32.05 -0.26 -8.30
N PRO A 170 -31.15 -1.11 -8.85
CA PRO A 170 -31.59 -2.32 -9.52
C PRO A 170 -32.35 -3.19 -8.51
N PRO A 171 -33.45 -3.85 -8.93
CA PRO A 171 -34.20 -4.72 -8.03
C PRO A 171 -33.28 -5.79 -7.43
N PRO A 172 -33.48 -6.17 -6.16
CA PRO A 172 -32.68 -7.20 -5.53
C PRO A 172 -32.74 -8.48 -6.37
N ILE A 173 -31.57 -9.08 -6.63
CA ILE A 173 -31.46 -10.36 -7.32
C ILE A 173 -32.15 -11.39 -6.42
N ALA A 174 -33.25 -11.96 -6.89
CA ALA A 174 -33.96 -13.02 -6.17
C ALA A 174 -33.03 -14.24 -6.04
N PRO A 175 -32.96 -14.89 -4.87
CA PRO A 175 -32.21 -16.13 -4.74
C PRO A 175 -32.82 -17.17 -5.69
N GLU A 176 -31.96 -17.80 -6.51
CA GLU A 176 -32.35 -18.91 -7.39
C GLU A 176 -32.91 -20.04 -6.53
N SER A 177 -34.16 -20.42 -6.83
CA SER A 177 -34.92 -21.51 -6.20
C SER A 177 -34.50 -22.87 -6.74
#